data_AF-A0A938WC41-F1
#
_entry.id   AF-A0A938WC41-F1
#
_cell.length_a   1.000
_cell.length_b   1.000
_cell.length_c   1.000
_cell.angle_alpha   90.00
_cell.angle_beta   90.00
_cell.angle_gamma   90.00
#
_symmetry.space_group_name_H-M   'P 1'
#
loop_
_entity.id
_entity.type
_entity.pdbx_description
1 polymer ?
#
loop_
_entity_poly.entity_id
_entity_poly.type
_entity_poly.pdbx_seq_one_letter_code
_entity_poly.pdbx_strand_id
1 'polypeptide(L)'
;MLEKAIIHIGLHKTGSSSIQSSLLGYNDGFCFYADLGWANHSIPLYTAFSNNANSYHIWDKQGFSPEQIQGIKKEVLLQLEQQLSKPNCNTIVFSGEDLSTLSQSETHALVAFLRERCQRIVAVVYVRDPLDFAASAFQQLVKGGCAQIPRNIGQQIQHKIGIWEQVLGAENVQIRSFDREKLRNGCVVQDFCHLAGVDPAKIAIKRKNESINGAAVKVLFHLNQTSPLQFGDPSLVRTRQRLLKVLSITFADLPVIDKHFFVDLVDQHDIEYLRVNQLINFSNRALANSPLDPSLDQWLVDLDPEIHARLCAWLIEQGHITSWHGSTSQLIHRTFYAILQTDLLNTNSSLLRKSALSLRDHSAGNVSDSMALLELARMGSPFSRKIKQAFKKLHLEPEVNRRRAATAPGPSGACSATWWSRASRWWRKRCCTRC
;
A
#
# COMPACT_ATOMS: atom_id res chain seq x y z
N MET A 1 27.41 -26.08 -4.12
CA MET A 1 26.04 -26.37 -4.59
C MET A 1 25.13 -26.30 -3.37
N LEU A 2 24.05 -25.52 -3.45
CA LEU A 2 23.00 -25.52 -2.45
C LEU A 2 22.23 -26.84 -2.54
N GLU A 3 21.79 -27.36 -1.40
CA GLU A 3 20.94 -28.56 -1.36
C GLU A 3 19.54 -28.24 -1.86
N LYS A 4 19.00 -27.07 -1.50
CA LYS A 4 17.60 -26.74 -1.75
C LYS A 4 17.38 -25.27 -2.08
N ALA A 5 16.55 -24.99 -3.09
CA ALA A 5 15.88 -23.71 -3.26
C ALA A 5 14.39 -23.87 -2.93
N ILE A 6 13.85 -22.92 -2.17
CA ILE A 6 12.43 -22.87 -1.82
C ILE A 6 11.84 -21.62 -2.44
N ILE A 7 10.85 -21.79 -3.30
CA ILE A 7 10.21 -20.69 -4.03
C ILE A 7 8.78 -20.58 -3.53
N HIS A 8 8.51 -19.55 -2.73
CA HIS A 8 7.13 -19.17 -2.43
C HIS A 8 6.52 -18.43 -3.62
N ILE A 9 5.57 -19.10 -4.28
CA ILE A 9 4.82 -18.59 -5.42
C ILE A 9 3.53 -17.99 -4.86
N GLY A 10 3.57 -16.70 -4.57
CA GLY A 10 2.47 -16.04 -3.87
C GLY A 10 1.24 -15.90 -4.77
N LEU A 11 0.13 -16.53 -4.42
CA LEU A 11 -1.17 -16.10 -4.94
C LEU A 11 -1.60 -14.81 -4.23
N HIS A 12 -2.39 -13.97 -4.89
CA HIS A 12 -2.84 -12.74 -4.25
C HIS A 12 -3.71 -13.06 -3.03
N LYS A 13 -3.59 -12.21 -2.00
CA LYS A 13 -4.40 -12.28 -0.77
C LYS A 13 -4.22 -13.54 0.08
N THR A 14 -3.06 -14.20 -0.02
CA THR A 14 -2.65 -15.34 0.83
C THR A 14 -1.49 -15.01 1.77
N GLY A 15 -1.30 -13.73 2.10
CA GLY A 15 -0.36 -13.31 3.15
C GLY A 15 1.11 -13.18 2.72
N SER A 16 1.40 -13.23 1.42
CA SER A 16 2.74 -13.07 0.83
C SER A 16 3.53 -11.88 1.39
N SER A 17 2.90 -10.70 1.52
CA SER A 17 3.53 -9.51 2.11
C SER A 17 3.99 -9.71 3.57
N SER A 18 3.31 -10.55 4.35
CA SER A 18 3.72 -10.87 5.73
C SER A 18 4.92 -11.82 5.73
N ILE A 19 4.96 -12.82 4.84
CA ILE A 19 6.11 -13.72 4.63
C ILE A 19 7.35 -12.90 4.24
N GLN A 20 7.23 -12.14 3.15
CA GLN A 20 8.32 -11.31 2.58
C GLN A 20 8.90 -10.34 3.61
N SER A 21 8.04 -9.62 4.34
CA SER A 21 8.52 -8.62 5.32
C SER A 21 9.09 -9.21 6.60
N SER A 22 8.68 -10.44 6.96
CA SER A 22 9.21 -11.17 8.12
C SER A 22 10.55 -11.83 7.79
N LEU A 23 10.73 -12.33 6.56
CA LEU A 23 11.96 -13.00 6.13
C LEU A 23 13.03 -12.06 5.56
N LEU A 24 12.72 -10.78 5.35
CA LEU A 24 13.68 -9.81 4.86
C LEU A 24 14.93 -9.78 5.76
N GLY A 25 16.09 -10.13 5.18
CA GLY A 25 17.38 -10.19 5.88
C GLY A 25 17.59 -11.45 6.72
N TYR A 26 16.70 -12.45 6.63
CA TYR A 26 16.87 -13.72 7.35
C TYR A 26 18.08 -14.49 6.85
N ASN A 27 18.96 -14.87 7.77
CA ASN A 27 20.07 -15.78 7.54
C ASN A 27 20.46 -16.41 8.89
N ASP A 28 20.33 -17.73 9.01
CA ASP A 28 20.71 -18.47 10.23
C ASP A 28 22.05 -19.23 10.10
N GLY A 29 22.76 -19.04 8.98
CA GLY A 29 23.99 -19.77 8.64
C GLY A 29 23.76 -21.12 7.95
N PHE A 30 22.52 -21.53 7.72
CA PHE A 30 22.16 -22.76 6.99
C PHE A 30 21.12 -22.47 5.90
N CYS A 31 20.08 -21.72 6.26
CA CYS A 31 19.01 -21.21 5.42
C CYS A 31 19.05 -19.67 5.39
N PHE A 32 18.87 -19.09 4.22
CA PHE A 32 18.78 -17.64 4.07
C PHE A 32 17.71 -17.24 3.07
N TYR A 33 17.11 -16.06 3.32
CA TYR A 33 16.26 -15.38 2.36
C TYR A 33 17.15 -14.63 1.37
N ALA A 34 16.93 -14.84 0.07
CA ALA A 34 17.79 -14.24 -0.96
C ALA A 34 17.82 -12.71 -0.82
N ASP A 35 19.01 -12.12 -0.78
CA ASP A 35 19.15 -10.67 -0.77
C ASP A 35 19.32 -10.17 -2.21
N LEU A 36 18.20 -9.76 -2.79
CA LEU A 36 18.13 -9.17 -4.13
C LEU A 36 17.86 -7.66 -4.05
N GLY A 37 17.94 -7.03 -2.88
CA GLY A 37 17.59 -5.61 -2.69
C GLY A 37 16.09 -5.32 -2.51
N TRP A 38 15.21 -6.34 -2.60
CA TRP A 38 13.77 -6.20 -2.37
C TRP A 38 13.23 -7.29 -1.45
N ALA A 39 12.32 -6.93 -0.54
CA ALA A 39 11.58 -7.93 0.24
C ALA A 39 10.66 -8.79 -0.63
N ASN A 40 10.05 -8.19 -1.66
CA ASN A 40 9.22 -8.91 -2.64
C ASN A 40 10.08 -9.30 -3.84
N HIS A 41 10.35 -10.60 -4.01
CA HIS A 41 11.17 -11.09 -5.13
C HIS A 41 10.41 -11.14 -6.46
N SER A 42 9.13 -10.76 -6.52
CA SER A 42 8.44 -10.49 -7.78
C SER A 42 9.24 -9.53 -8.64
N ILE A 43 9.66 -8.39 -8.07
CA ILE A 43 10.32 -7.31 -8.83
C ILE A 43 11.60 -7.81 -9.51
N PRO A 44 12.61 -8.32 -8.78
CA PRO A 44 13.85 -8.77 -9.42
C PRO A 44 13.63 -9.97 -10.34
N LEU A 45 12.95 -11.03 -9.88
CA LEU A 45 12.86 -12.27 -10.64
C LEU A 45 11.95 -12.16 -11.86
N TYR A 46 10.82 -11.45 -11.78
CA TYR A 46 9.98 -11.19 -12.95
C TYR A 46 10.75 -10.36 -13.98
N THR A 47 11.51 -9.35 -13.55
CA THR A 47 12.35 -8.54 -14.45
C THR A 47 13.43 -9.38 -15.13
N ALA A 48 14.05 -10.31 -14.40
CA ALA A 48 15.10 -11.15 -14.94
C ALA A 48 14.58 -12.19 -15.95
N PHE A 49 13.46 -12.84 -15.64
CA PHE A 49 13.01 -14.03 -16.36
C PHE A 49 11.78 -13.83 -17.25
N SER A 50 10.99 -12.78 -17.06
CA SER A 50 9.84 -12.51 -17.94
C SER A 50 10.26 -11.82 -19.24
N ASN A 51 9.65 -12.26 -20.34
CA ASN A 51 9.70 -11.62 -21.65
C ASN A 51 8.91 -10.30 -21.66
N ASN A 52 8.00 -10.09 -20.70
CA ASN A 52 7.18 -8.89 -20.56
C ASN A 52 7.74 -7.89 -19.54
N ALA A 53 9.03 -7.98 -19.21
CA ALA A 53 9.68 -7.08 -18.23
C ALA A 53 9.54 -5.59 -18.61
N ASN A 54 9.55 -5.26 -19.90
CA ASN A 54 9.40 -3.88 -20.42
C ASN A 54 8.01 -3.27 -20.21
N SER A 55 7.00 -4.09 -19.92
CA SER A 55 5.63 -3.65 -19.62
C SER A 55 5.23 -4.01 -18.19
N TYR A 56 6.24 -4.25 -17.34
CA TYR A 56 5.98 -4.56 -15.95
C TYR A 56 5.55 -3.29 -15.24
N HIS A 57 4.33 -3.32 -14.68
CA HIS A 57 3.65 -2.16 -14.11
C HIS A 57 4.46 -1.36 -13.08
N ILE A 58 5.45 -1.97 -12.41
CA ILE A 58 6.35 -1.30 -11.47
C ILE A 58 7.30 -0.34 -12.20
N TRP A 59 7.81 -0.74 -13.36
CA TRP A 59 8.73 0.05 -14.19
C TRP A 59 7.98 1.08 -15.03
N ASP A 60 6.82 0.72 -15.57
CA ASP A 60 5.95 1.65 -16.31
C ASP A 60 5.55 2.85 -15.44
N LYS A 61 5.15 2.61 -14.19
CA LYS A 61 4.81 3.67 -13.23
C LYS A 61 5.99 4.58 -12.89
N GLN A 62 7.22 4.09 -13.06
CA GLN A 62 8.45 4.85 -12.81
C GLN A 62 9.00 5.50 -14.09
N GLY A 63 8.42 5.18 -15.26
CA GLY A 63 8.85 5.74 -16.56
C GLY A 63 10.21 5.23 -17.03
N PHE A 64 10.57 3.98 -16.71
CA PHE A 64 11.88 3.43 -17.08
C PHE A 64 11.91 3.02 -18.56
N SER A 65 13.02 3.27 -19.24
CA SER A 65 13.23 2.84 -20.62
C SER A 65 13.61 1.36 -20.72
N PRO A 66 13.40 0.71 -21.88
CA PRO A 66 13.83 -0.67 -22.10
C PRO A 66 15.32 -0.91 -21.80
N GLU A 67 16.19 0.05 -22.10
CA GLU A 67 17.63 -0.05 -21.83
C GLU A 67 17.93 -0.06 -20.33
N GLN A 68 17.22 0.76 -19.55
CA GLN A 68 17.34 0.76 -18.09
C GLN A 68 16.86 -0.57 -17.50
N ILE A 69 15.73 -1.09 -17.98
CA ILE A 69 15.18 -2.38 -17.55
C ILE A 69 16.15 -3.52 -17.89
N GLN A 70 16.79 -3.47 -19.06
CA GLN A 70 17.83 -4.45 -19.42
C GLN A 70 19.07 -4.36 -18.51
N GLY A 71 19.43 -3.14 -18.07
CA GLY A 71 20.46 -2.93 -17.04
C GLY A 71 20.09 -3.60 -15.71
N ILE A 72 18.86 -3.39 -15.23
CA ILE A 72 18.33 -4.02 -14.00
C ILE A 72 18.33 -5.54 -14.14
N LYS A 73 17.89 -6.07 -15.28
CA LYS A 73 17.91 -7.52 -15.55
C LYS A 73 19.32 -8.10 -15.39
N LYS A 74 20.33 -7.45 -15.96
CA LYS A 74 21.74 -7.90 -15.82
C LYS A 74 22.20 -7.84 -14.37
N GLU A 75 21.88 -6.77 -13.65
CA GLU A 75 22.24 -6.62 -12.25
C GLU A 75 21.59 -7.71 -11.37
N VAL A 76 20.30 -7.99 -11.57
CA VAL A 76 19.60 -9.04 -10.83
C VAL A 76 20.20 -10.42 -11.09
N LEU A 77 20.57 -10.74 -12.34
CA LEU A 77 21.21 -12.02 -12.66
C LEU A 77 22.56 -12.16 -11.96
N LEU A 78 23.38 -11.10 -11.93
CA LEU A 78 24.64 -11.08 -11.19
C LEU A 78 24.42 -11.24 -9.68
N GLN A 79 23.44 -10.55 -9.10
CA GLN A 79 23.08 -10.69 -7.69
C GLN A 79 22.62 -12.12 -7.38
N LEU A 80 21.81 -12.73 -8.26
CA LEU A 80 21.38 -14.12 -8.11
C LEU A 80 22.57 -15.09 -8.12
N GLU A 81 23.50 -14.96 -9.07
CA GLU A 81 24.71 -15.78 -9.09
C GLU A 81 25.51 -15.66 -7.80
N GLN A 82 25.64 -14.44 -7.26
CA GLN A 82 26.30 -14.18 -5.99
C GLN A 82 25.56 -14.84 -4.82
N GLN A 83 24.23 -14.71 -4.76
CA GLN A 83 23.43 -15.35 -3.71
C GLN A 83 23.55 -16.88 -3.77
N LEU A 84 23.51 -17.47 -4.97
CA LEU A 84 23.62 -18.92 -5.18
C LEU A 84 25.03 -19.46 -4.89
N SER A 85 26.05 -18.60 -4.89
CA SER A 85 27.45 -18.95 -4.64
C SER A 85 27.87 -18.75 -3.18
N LYS A 86 26.95 -18.35 -2.28
CA LYS A 86 27.26 -18.15 -0.86
C LYS A 86 27.78 -19.45 -0.22
N PRO A 87 28.98 -19.43 0.40
CA PRO A 87 29.53 -20.59 1.06
C PRO A 87 28.76 -20.89 2.36
N ASN A 88 28.86 -22.14 2.82
CA ASN A 88 28.32 -22.60 4.11
C ASN A 88 26.81 -22.39 4.27
N CYS A 89 26.06 -22.39 3.18
CA CYS A 89 24.59 -22.39 3.21
C CYS A 89 24.09 -23.60 2.44
N ASN A 90 22.94 -24.13 2.86
CA ASN A 90 22.32 -25.31 2.24
C ASN A 90 21.01 -24.95 1.54
N THR A 91 20.26 -23.98 2.11
CA THR A 91 18.94 -23.61 1.61
C THR A 91 18.84 -22.12 1.29
N ILE A 92 18.31 -21.80 0.12
CA ILE A 92 17.94 -20.44 -0.28
C ILE A 92 16.42 -20.32 -0.41
N VAL A 93 15.86 -19.22 0.07
CA VAL A 93 14.42 -18.94 0.03
C VAL A 93 14.14 -17.73 -0.85
N PHE A 94 13.16 -17.87 -1.74
CA PHE A 94 12.59 -16.81 -2.55
C PHE A 94 11.10 -16.65 -2.28
N SER A 95 10.56 -15.43 -2.38
CA SER A 95 9.11 -15.21 -2.28
C SER A 95 8.66 -14.06 -3.18
N GLY A 96 7.78 -14.36 -4.14
CA GLY A 96 7.22 -13.37 -5.07
C GLY A 96 5.82 -13.77 -5.55
N GLU A 97 4.91 -12.80 -5.60
CA GLU A 97 3.53 -12.99 -6.07
C GLU A 97 3.46 -13.14 -7.60
N ASP A 98 4.09 -12.22 -8.33
CA ASP A 98 4.16 -12.25 -9.81
C ASP A 98 4.96 -13.43 -10.39
N LEU A 99 5.60 -14.25 -9.54
CA LEU A 99 6.15 -15.54 -9.99
C LEU A 99 5.04 -16.50 -10.43
N SER A 100 3.84 -16.33 -9.85
CA SER A 100 2.65 -17.11 -10.22
C SER A 100 2.12 -16.78 -11.61
N THR A 101 2.58 -15.69 -12.23
CA THR A 101 2.11 -15.23 -13.55
C THR A 101 3.12 -15.47 -14.67
N LEU A 102 4.29 -16.04 -14.36
CA LEU A 102 5.24 -16.45 -15.38
C LEU A 102 4.62 -17.53 -16.27
N SER A 103 4.84 -17.41 -17.57
CA SER A 103 4.51 -18.47 -18.53
C SER A 103 5.36 -19.72 -18.28
N GLN A 104 5.00 -20.82 -18.94
CA GLN A 104 5.73 -22.08 -18.81
C GLN A 104 7.20 -21.97 -19.23
N SER A 105 7.50 -21.25 -20.32
CA SER A 105 8.89 -21.07 -20.79
C SER A 105 9.71 -20.17 -19.87
N GLU A 106 9.12 -19.10 -19.33
CA GLU A 106 9.78 -18.21 -18.36
C GLU A 106 10.01 -18.93 -17.02
N THR A 107 9.04 -19.72 -16.56
CA THR A 107 9.18 -20.58 -15.36
C THR A 107 10.28 -21.61 -15.57
N HIS A 108 10.34 -22.25 -16.75
CA HIS A 108 11.41 -23.17 -17.10
C HIS A 108 12.79 -22.48 -17.10
N ALA A 109 12.90 -21.26 -17.63
CA ALA A 109 14.16 -20.50 -17.61
C ALA A 109 14.63 -20.19 -16.19
N LEU A 110 13.73 -19.75 -15.30
CA LEU A 110 14.03 -19.53 -13.88
C LEU A 110 14.50 -20.83 -13.20
N VAL A 111 13.76 -21.92 -13.39
CA VAL A 111 14.08 -23.21 -12.78
C VAL A 111 15.40 -23.77 -13.31
N ALA A 112 15.66 -23.67 -14.62
CA ALA A 112 16.91 -24.10 -15.24
C ALA A 112 18.10 -23.34 -14.66
N PHE A 113 17.99 -22.01 -14.55
CA PHE A 113 19.03 -21.18 -13.93
C PHE A 113 19.32 -21.61 -12.48
N LEU A 114 18.28 -21.85 -11.68
CA LEU A 114 18.45 -22.28 -10.29
C LEU A 114 19.04 -23.70 -10.17
N ARG A 115 18.70 -24.61 -11.10
CA ARG A 115 19.21 -26.00 -11.12
C ARG A 115 20.72 -26.08 -11.32
N GLU A 116 21.36 -25.07 -11.91
CA GLU A 116 22.82 -25.03 -12.06
C GLU A 116 23.57 -24.98 -10.72
N ARG A 117 22.89 -24.56 -9.64
CA ARG A 117 23.49 -24.39 -8.31
C ARG A 117 22.70 -25.04 -7.17
N CYS A 118 21.46 -25.48 -7.42
CA CYS A 118 20.58 -26.08 -6.43
C CYS A 118 20.22 -27.52 -6.82
N GLN A 119 20.47 -28.48 -5.92
CA GLN A 119 20.16 -29.89 -6.17
C GLN A 119 18.65 -30.15 -6.21
N ARG A 120 17.88 -29.51 -5.33
CA ARG A 120 16.42 -29.62 -5.27
C ARG A 120 15.77 -28.25 -5.32
N ILE A 121 14.67 -28.12 -6.02
CA ILE A 121 13.85 -26.90 -6.06
C ILE A 121 12.44 -27.28 -5.65
N VAL A 122 11.90 -26.60 -4.65
CA VAL A 122 10.55 -26.82 -4.15
C VAL A 122 9.76 -25.52 -4.24
N ALA A 123 8.62 -25.59 -4.90
CA ALA A 123 7.62 -24.54 -4.92
C ALA A 123 6.69 -24.68 -3.71
N VAL A 124 6.34 -23.57 -3.07
CA VAL A 124 5.32 -23.52 -2.02
C VAL A 124 4.29 -22.47 -2.41
N VAL A 125 3.02 -22.86 -2.41
CA VAL A 125 1.90 -21.98 -2.77
C VAL A 125 0.78 -22.13 -1.76
N TYR A 126 0.25 -20.99 -1.31
CA TYR A 126 -0.94 -20.95 -0.47
C TYR A 126 -2.15 -20.66 -1.33
N VAL A 127 -3.20 -21.47 -1.20
CA VAL A 127 -4.51 -21.27 -1.83
C VAL A 127 -5.52 -20.82 -0.80
N ARG A 128 -6.27 -19.78 -1.11
CA ARG A 128 -7.34 -19.26 -0.25
C ARG A 128 -8.69 -19.83 -0.67
N ASP A 129 -9.57 -20.01 0.32
CA ASP A 129 -10.99 -20.27 0.07
C ASP A 129 -11.54 -19.27 -0.98
N PRO A 130 -12.21 -19.74 -2.04
CA PRO A 130 -12.65 -18.87 -3.14
C PRO A 130 -13.57 -17.72 -2.73
N LEU A 131 -14.46 -17.92 -1.75
CA LEU A 131 -15.35 -16.87 -1.26
C LEU A 131 -14.58 -15.81 -0.45
N ASP A 132 -13.71 -16.28 0.45
CA ASP A 132 -12.81 -15.41 1.20
C ASP A 132 -11.86 -14.62 0.29
N PHE A 133 -11.40 -15.25 -0.79
CA PHE A 133 -10.62 -14.60 -1.82
C PHE A 133 -11.43 -13.52 -2.55
N ALA A 134 -12.62 -13.84 -3.04
CA ALA A 134 -13.48 -12.91 -3.77
C ALA A 134 -13.77 -11.64 -2.95
N ALA A 135 -14.14 -11.79 -1.67
CA ALA A 135 -14.36 -10.66 -0.76
C ALA A 135 -13.08 -9.82 -0.56
N SER A 136 -11.93 -10.48 -0.37
CA SER A 136 -10.66 -9.80 -0.14
C SER A 136 -10.10 -9.12 -1.40
N ALA A 137 -10.32 -9.71 -2.57
CA ALA A 137 -9.88 -9.21 -3.86
C ALA A 137 -10.76 -8.04 -4.32
N PHE A 138 -12.09 -8.13 -4.13
CA PHE A 138 -13.00 -7.02 -4.39
C PHE A 138 -12.62 -5.77 -3.59
N GLN A 139 -12.37 -5.91 -2.28
CA GLN A 139 -11.89 -4.79 -1.46
C GLN A 139 -10.60 -4.17 -2.02
N GLN A 140 -9.69 -4.99 -2.53
CA GLN A 140 -8.45 -4.49 -3.14
C GLN A 140 -8.71 -3.74 -4.45
N LEU A 141 -9.62 -4.23 -5.29
CA LEU A 141 -10.05 -3.55 -6.51
C LEU A 141 -10.67 -2.20 -6.18
N VAL A 142 -11.58 -2.13 -5.22
CA VAL A 142 -12.18 -0.87 -4.77
C VAL A 142 -11.13 0.09 -4.23
N LYS A 143 -10.18 -0.38 -3.40
CA LYS A 143 -9.03 0.44 -2.96
C LYS A 143 -8.17 0.93 -4.13
N GLY A 144 -8.00 0.09 -5.15
CA GLY A 144 -7.28 0.40 -6.38
C GLY A 144 -8.02 1.33 -7.35
N GLY A 145 -9.30 1.63 -7.09
CA GLY A 145 -10.07 2.58 -7.88
C GLY A 145 -11.19 1.98 -8.73
N CYS A 146 -11.47 0.69 -8.56
CA CYS A 146 -12.54 0.02 -9.29
C CYS A 146 -13.91 0.64 -8.95
N ALA A 147 -14.61 1.09 -10.00
CA ALA A 147 -15.93 1.73 -9.91
C ALA A 147 -17.08 0.80 -10.35
N GLN A 148 -16.75 -0.43 -10.75
CA GLN A 148 -17.69 -1.42 -11.28
C GLN A 148 -17.52 -2.74 -10.54
N ILE A 149 -18.61 -3.49 -10.41
CA ILE A 149 -18.54 -4.84 -9.85
C ILE A 149 -18.04 -5.77 -10.98
N PRO A 150 -16.93 -6.50 -10.78
CA PRO A 150 -16.47 -7.48 -11.76
C PRO A 150 -17.51 -8.58 -11.98
N ARG A 151 -17.52 -9.23 -13.14
CA ARG A 151 -18.41 -10.39 -13.37
C ARG A 151 -18.01 -11.60 -12.53
N ASN A 152 -16.71 -11.82 -12.38
CA ASN A 152 -16.12 -12.90 -11.61
C ASN A 152 -14.78 -12.47 -11.02
N ILE A 153 -14.40 -13.11 -9.92
CA ILE A 153 -13.17 -12.87 -9.16
C ILE A 153 -12.55 -14.22 -8.82
N GLY A 154 -11.45 -14.55 -9.50
CA GLY A 154 -10.71 -15.80 -9.35
C GLY A 154 -9.20 -15.59 -9.18
N GLN A 155 -8.54 -16.57 -8.58
CA GLN A 155 -7.09 -16.70 -8.45
C GLN A 155 -6.45 -17.36 -9.68
N GLN A 156 -7.26 -18.05 -10.51
CA GLN A 156 -6.79 -18.86 -11.65
C GLN A 156 -5.84 -19.98 -11.19
N ILE A 157 -6.24 -20.69 -10.13
CA ILE A 157 -5.39 -21.62 -9.37
C ILE A 157 -4.85 -22.72 -10.29
N GLN A 158 -5.74 -23.37 -11.07
CA GLN A 158 -5.37 -24.46 -11.96
C GLN A 158 -4.30 -24.04 -12.97
N HIS A 159 -4.47 -22.89 -13.62
CA HIS A 159 -3.55 -22.38 -14.62
C HIS A 159 -2.18 -22.06 -13.99
N LYS A 160 -2.18 -21.31 -12.88
CA LYS A 160 -0.94 -20.86 -12.24
C LYS A 160 -0.16 -22.00 -11.61
N ILE A 161 -0.81 -22.87 -10.83
CA ILE A 161 -0.14 -24.00 -10.19
C ILE A 161 0.28 -25.05 -11.22
N GLY A 162 -0.58 -25.32 -12.22
CA GLY A 162 -0.31 -26.32 -13.25
C GLY A 162 0.97 -26.04 -14.05
N ILE A 163 1.30 -24.77 -14.33
CA ILE A 163 2.57 -24.40 -14.95
C ILE A 163 3.77 -24.86 -14.10
N TRP A 164 3.72 -24.64 -12.80
CA TRP A 164 4.81 -25.01 -11.90
C TRP A 164 4.90 -26.52 -11.70
N GLU A 165 3.77 -27.22 -11.61
CA GLU A 165 3.73 -28.69 -11.56
C GLU A 165 4.33 -29.32 -12.83
N GLN A 166 4.05 -28.75 -14.01
CA GLN A 166 4.63 -29.21 -15.28
C GLN A 166 6.15 -29.02 -15.36
N VAL A 167 6.70 -27.97 -14.74
CA VAL A 167 8.14 -27.66 -14.79
C VAL A 167 8.93 -28.37 -13.69
N LEU A 168 8.39 -28.45 -12.47
CA LEU A 168 9.08 -29.00 -11.30
C LEU A 168 8.70 -30.46 -10.98
N GLY A 169 7.58 -30.97 -11.49
CA GLY A 169 6.92 -32.17 -10.98
C GLY A 169 6.02 -31.83 -9.79
N ALA A 170 4.83 -32.46 -9.73
CA ALA A 170 3.83 -32.20 -8.71
C ALA A 170 4.37 -32.48 -7.28
N GLU A 171 5.27 -33.44 -7.12
CA GLU A 171 5.93 -33.78 -5.85
C GLU A 171 6.85 -32.67 -5.31
N ASN A 172 7.24 -31.73 -6.17
CA ASN A 172 8.04 -30.56 -5.82
C ASN A 172 7.20 -29.28 -5.70
N VAL A 173 5.86 -29.37 -5.82
CA VAL A 173 4.94 -28.26 -5.61
C VAL A 173 4.08 -28.52 -4.37
N GLN A 174 4.34 -27.79 -3.30
CA GLN A 174 3.60 -27.90 -2.05
C GLN A 174 2.45 -26.89 -2.03
N ILE A 175 1.22 -27.40 -2.11
CA ILE A 175 0.01 -26.61 -2.05
C ILE A 175 -0.52 -26.63 -0.61
N ARG A 176 -0.78 -25.45 -0.04
CA ARG A 176 -1.22 -25.27 1.35
C ARG A 176 -2.50 -24.45 1.41
N SER A 177 -3.39 -24.77 2.34
CA SER A 177 -4.58 -23.94 2.57
C SER A 177 -4.22 -22.69 3.38
N PHE A 178 -4.67 -21.52 2.94
CA PHE A 178 -4.58 -20.25 3.68
C PHE A 178 -5.72 -20.09 4.72
N ASP A 179 -6.15 -21.20 5.31
CA ASP A 179 -7.13 -21.21 6.39
C ASP A 179 -6.40 -21.14 7.74
N ARG A 180 -6.78 -20.18 8.60
CA ARG A 180 -6.15 -20.00 9.91
C ARG A 180 -6.22 -21.25 10.77
N GLU A 181 -7.25 -22.08 10.63
CA GLU A 181 -7.37 -23.31 11.42
C GLU A 181 -6.39 -24.39 10.93
N LYS A 182 -5.98 -24.34 9.66
CA LYS A 182 -5.07 -25.30 9.03
C LYS A 182 -3.61 -24.83 9.03
N LEU A 183 -3.39 -23.52 9.16
CA LEU A 183 -2.06 -22.93 9.27
C LEU A 183 -1.48 -23.19 10.66
N ARG A 184 -0.18 -23.48 10.72
CA ARG A 184 0.54 -23.61 11.99
C ARG A 184 0.32 -22.37 12.87
N ASN A 185 -0.26 -22.60 14.06
CA ASN A 185 -0.65 -21.57 15.04
C ASN A 185 -1.48 -20.41 14.44
N GLY A 186 -2.25 -20.68 13.38
CA GLY A 186 -3.01 -19.66 12.65
C GLY A 186 -2.17 -18.56 12.01
N CYS A 187 -0.89 -18.83 11.71
CA CYS A 187 0.03 -17.86 11.15
C CYS A 187 0.75 -18.40 9.92
N VAL A 188 0.47 -17.80 8.75
CA VAL A 188 1.10 -18.18 7.47
C VAL A 188 2.63 -18.06 7.50
N VAL A 189 3.17 -17.09 8.25
CA VAL A 189 4.62 -16.94 8.40
C VAL A 189 5.20 -18.13 9.13
N GLN A 190 4.56 -18.58 10.21
CA GLN A 190 5.03 -19.74 10.97
C GLN A 190 4.83 -21.06 10.21
N ASP A 191 3.73 -21.20 9.47
CA ASP A 191 3.52 -22.34 8.57
C ASP A 191 4.61 -22.41 7.51
N PHE A 192 4.89 -21.27 6.86
CA PHE A 192 5.93 -21.19 5.84
C PHE A 192 7.31 -21.45 6.42
N CYS A 193 7.64 -20.89 7.59
CA CYS A 193 8.93 -21.13 8.23
C CYS A 193 9.14 -22.63 8.51
N HIS A 194 8.10 -23.30 9.00
CA HIS A 194 8.15 -24.74 9.24
C HIS A 194 8.40 -25.54 7.96
N LEU A 195 7.69 -25.24 6.87
CA LEU A 195 7.88 -25.90 5.57
C LEU A 195 9.27 -25.61 4.97
N ALA A 196 9.77 -24.39 5.20
CA ALA A 196 11.03 -23.93 4.66
C ALA A 196 12.25 -24.40 5.46
N GLY A 197 12.05 -24.95 6.66
CA GLY A 197 13.16 -25.25 7.58
C GLY A 197 13.81 -24.00 8.17
N VAL A 198 13.06 -22.89 8.18
CA VAL A 198 13.47 -21.60 8.74
C VAL A 198 13.12 -21.58 10.23
N ASP A 199 14.05 -21.14 11.07
CA ASP A 199 13.87 -21.03 12.51
C ASP A 199 12.96 -19.83 12.85
N PRO A 200 11.72 -20.05 13.30
CA PRO A 200 10.80 -18.96 13.63
C PRO A 200 11.27 -18.13 14.83
N ALA A 201 12.15 -18.65 15.70
CA ALA A 201 12.66 -17.91 16.87
C ALA A 201 13.57 -16.74 16.46
N LYS A 202 14.16 -16.80 15.27
CA LYS A 202 15.02 -15.76 14.71
C LYS A 202 14.27 -14.73 13.86
N ILE A 203 12.93 -14.78 13.85
CA ILE A 203 12.10 -13.93 12.99
C ILE A 203 11.14 -13.07 13.82
N ALA A 204 11.19 -11.76 13.58
CA ALA A 204 10.15 -10.85 14.03
C ALA A 204 8.95 -10.91 13.04
N ILE A 205 7.88 -11.60 13.43
CA ILE A 205 6.68 -11.74 12.61
C ILE A 205 6.01 -10.37 12.42
N LYS A 206 5.94 -9.92 11.17
CA LYS A 206 5.24 -8.70 10.77
C LYS A 206 3.91 -9.06 10.13
N ARG A 207 2.80 -8.73 10.80
CA ARG A 207 1.46 -8.88 10.23
C ARG A 207 1.04 -7.61 9.51
N LYS A 208 0.61 -7.74 8.25
CA LYS A 208 -0.09 -6.67 7.54
C LYS A 208 -1.59 -7.00 7.50
N ASN A 209 -2.40 -6.32 8.31
CA ASN A 209 -3.85 -6.38 8.19
C ASN A 209 -4.28 -5.46 7.05
N GLU A 210 -4.85 -6.04 6.00
CA GLU A 210 -5.23 -5.32 4.78
C GLU A 210 -6.74 -5.24 4.55
N SER A 211 -7.59 -5.75 5.43
CA SER A 211 -9.05 -5.59 5.29
C SER A 211 -9.49 -4.20 5.75
N ILE A 212 -10.49 -3.64 5.08
CA ILE A 212 -11.20 -2.43 5.55
C ILE A 212 -12.64 -2.80 5.90
N ASN A 213 -13.27 -2.02 6.78
CA ASN A 213 -14.64 -2.22 7.22
C ASN A 213 -15.63 -1.97 6.06
N GLY A 214 -16.84 -2.53 6.15
CA GLY A 214 -17.84 -2.45 5.08
C GLY A 214 -18.19 -1.01 4.68
N ALA A 215 -18.36 -0.13 5.67
CA ALA A 215 -18.60 1.31 5.47
C ALA A 215 -17.48 1.99 4.64
N ALA A 216 -16.21 1.64 4.89
CA ALA A 216 -15.10 2.17 4.12
C ALA A 216 -15.13 1.71 2.67
N VAL A 217 -15.55 0.46 2.41
CA VAL A 217 -15.75 -0.06 1.05
C VAL A 217 -16.83 0.74 0.32
N LYS A 218 -18.00 0.96 0.95
CA LYS A 218 -19.09 1.75 0.38
C LYS A 218 -18.63 3.18 0.00
N VAL A 219 -17.96 3.86 0.93
CA VAL A 219 -17.44 5.23 0.70
C VAL A 219 -16.47 5.27 -0.47
N LEU A 220 -15.52 4.33 -0.55
CA LEU A 220 -14.54 4.29 -1.63
C LEU A 220 -15.17 3.91 -2.98
N PHE A 221 -16.09 2.95 -2.98
CA PHE A 221 -16.78 2.53 -4.19
C PHE A 221 -17.61 3.67 -4.77
N HIS A 222 -18.37 4.37 -3.92
CA HIS A 222 -19.11 5.58 -4.29
C HIS A 222 -18.18 6.66 -4.88
N LEU A 223 -17.07 6.96 -4.19
CA LEU A 223 -16.08 7.92 -4.69
C LEU A 223 -15.49 7.49 -6.05
N ASN A 224 -15.27 6.19 -6.27
CA ASN A 224 -14.78 5.70 -7.54
C ASN A 224 -15.77 5.90 -8.69
N GLN A 225 -17.08 5.76 -8.40
CA GLN A 225 -18.14 5.98 -9.39
C GLN A 225 -18.31 7.46 -9.75
N THR A 226 -18.13 8.36 -8.79
CA THR A 226 -18.40 9.79 -8.95
C THR A 226 -17.15 10.64 -9.20
N SER A 227 -15.95 10.06 -9.15
CA SER A 227 -14.68 10.77 -9.40
C SER A 227 -13.67 9.87 -10.14
N PRO A 228 -13.64 9.92 -11.49
CA PRO A 228 -12.77 9.08 -12.31
C PRO A 228 -11.28 9.49 -12.32
N LEU A 229 -10.87 10.49 -11.53
CA LEU A 229 -9.49 10.99 -11.46
C LEU A 229 -8.61 10.04 -10.63
N GLN A 230 -8.14 8.93 -11.20
CA GLN A 230 -7.57 7.85 -10.38
C GLN A 230 -6.13 7.47 -10.69
N PHE A 231 -5.52 7.98 -11.77
CA PHE A 231 -4.15 7.61 -12.14
C PHE A 231 -3.38 8.80 -12.72
N GLY A 232 -2.05 8.82 -12.53
CA GLY A 232 -1.15 9.81 -13.11
C GLY A 232 -0.88 11.07 -12.27
N ASP A 233 -1.67 11.35 -11.23
CA ASP A 233 -1.43 12.48 -10.32
C ASP A 233 -0.93 12.01 -8.94
N PRO A 234 0.35 12.24 -8.60
CA PRO A 234 0.91 11.87 -7.29
C PRO A 234 0.18 12.47 -6.09
N SER A 235 -0.42 13.66 -6.23
CA SER A 235 -1.18 14.31 -5.15
C SER A 235 -2.51 13.60 -4.88
N LEU A 236 -3.21 13.16 -5.93
CA LEU A 236 -4.44 12.39 -5.79
C LEU A 236 -4.15 10.99 -5.24
N VAL A 237 -3.07 10.34 -5.67
CA VAL A 237 -2.63 9.03 -5.13
C VAL A 237 -2.34 9.14 -3.63
N ARG A 238 -1.60 10.17 -3.19
CA ARG A 238 -1.33 10.41 -1.76
C ARG A 238 -2.61 10.73 -0.99
N THR A 239 -3.49 11.55 -1.55
CA THR A 239 -4.79 11.89 -0.96
C THR A 239 -5.63 10.64 -0.74
N ARG A 240 -5.68 9.74 -1.73
CA ARG A 240 -6.37 8.45 -1.63
C ARG A 240 -5.78 7.58 -0.52
N GLN A 241 -4.46 7.46 -0.43
CA GLN A 241 -3.81 6.72 0.65
C GLN A 241 -4.15 7.29 2.04
N ARG A 242 -4.22 8.62 2.16
CA ARG A 242 -4.65 9.29 3.39
C ARG A 242 -6.13 9.06 3.69
N LEU A 243 -6.99 9.11 2.67
CA LEU A 243 -8.41 8.78 2.81
C LEU A 243 -8.58 7.36 3.35
N LEU A 244 -7.89 6.36 2.79
CA LEU A 244 -7.92 4.99 3.31
C LEU A 244 -7.58 4.92 4.81
N LYS A 245 -6.57 5.69 5.24
CA LYS A 245 -6.20 5.77 6.65
C LYS A 245 -7.29 6.42 7.51
N VAL A 246 -7.88 7.51 7.04
CA VAL A 246 -9.00 8.18 7.72
C VAL A 246 -10.16 7.20 7.87
N LEU A 247 -10.62 6.59 6.78
CA LEU A 247 -11.74 5.64 6.82
C LEU A 247 -11.47 4.45 7.74
N SER A 248 -10.22 3.93 7.76
CA SER A 248 -9.86 2.81 8.66
C SER A 248 -9.93 3.16 10.14
N ILE A 249 -9.77 4.44 10.48
CA ILE A 249 -9.87 4.93 11.86
C ILE A 249 -11.32 5.28 12.18
N THR A 250 -11.98 6.02 11.29
CA THR A 250 -13.35 6.51 11.45
C THR A 250 -14.37 5.38 11.58
N PHE A 251 -14.12 4.24 10.96
CA PHE A 251 -15.04 3.09 10.94
C PHE A 251 -14.47 1.85 11.63
N ALA A 252 -13.46 1.99 12.50
CA ALA A 252 -12.71 0.86 13.06
C ALA A 252 -13.60 -0.17 13.79
N ASP A 253 -14.65 0.30 14.47
CA ASP A 253 -15.63 -0.45 15.27
C ASP A 253 -16.82 -0.97 14.47
N LEU A 254 -16.99 -0.56 13.21
CA LEU A 254 -18.07 -1.05 12.35
C LEU A 254 -17.79 -2.46 11.82
N PRO A 255 -18.82 -3.24 11.48
CA PRO A 255 -18.62 -4.59 10.97
C PRO A 255 -17.81 -4.61 9.66
N VAL A 256 -17.08 -5.72 9.46
CA VAL A 256 -16.52 -6.06 8.16
C VAL A 256 -17.65 -6.40 7.19
N ILE A 257 -17.36 -6.31 5.89
CA ILE A 257 -18.30 -6.72 4.85
C ILE A 257 -18.65 -8.20 4.99
N ASP A 258 -19.94 -8.52 4.87
CA ASP A 258 -20.37 -9.90 4.83
C ASP A 258 -19.90 -10.56 3.53
N LYS A 259 -19.44 -11.80 3.65
CA LYS A 259 -18.89 -12.56 2.53
C LYS A 259 -20.00 -13.09 1.62
N HIS A 260 -21.24 -13.24 2.10
CA HIS A 260 -22.34 -13.77 1.27
C HIS A 260 -22.59 -12.93 0.01
N PHE A 261 -22.33 -11.62 0.06
CA PHE A 261 -22.45 -10.74 -1.11
C PHE A 261 -21.53 -11.13 -2.29
N PHE A 262 -20.52 -11.97 -2.06
CA PHE A 262 -19.52 -12.36 -3.04
C PHE A 262 -19.75 -13.74 -3.67
N VAL A 263 -20.78 -14.48 -3.24
CA VAL A 263 -21.03 -15.86 -3.71
C VAL A 263 -21.14 -15.91 -5.24
N ASP A 264 -21.91 -15.00 -5.83
CA ASP A 264 -22.12 -14.94 -7.29
C ASP A 264 -20.88 -14.44 -8.06
N LEU A 265 -19.88 -13.90 -7.35
CA LEU A 265 -18.64 -13.41 -7.94
C LEU A 265 -17.51 -14.46 -7.92
N VAL A 266 -17.70 -15.59 -7.25
CA VAL A 266 -16.64 -16.61 -7.13
C VAL A 266 -16.40 -17.31 -8.47
N ASP A 267 -15.13 -17.49 -8.82
CA ASP A 267 -14.74 -18.27 -10.00
C ASP A 267 -14.98 -19.78 -9.80
N GLN A 268 -15.87 -20.33 -10.63
CA GLN A 268 -16.25 -21.74 -10.58
C GLN A 268 -15.10 -22.70 -10.95
N HIS A 269 -14.14 -22.26 -11.77
CA HIS A 269 -13.00 -23.10 -12.13
C HIS A 269 -12.07 -23.33 -10.94
N ASP A 270 -11.88 -22.31 -10.11
CA ASP A 270 -11.08 -22.42 -8.88
C ASP A 270 -11.74 -23.36 -7.87
N ILE A 271 -13.07 -23.29 -7.73
CA ILE A 271 -13.84 -24.22 -6.88
C ILE A 271 -13.61 -25.66 -7.34
N GLU A 272 -13.81 -25.91 -8.64
CA GLU A 272 -13.73 -27.25 -9.20
C GLU A 272 -12.32 -27.83 -9.03
N TYR A 273 -11.27 -27.04 -9.31
CA TYR A 273 -9.89 -27.46 -9.12
C TYR A 273 -9.59 -27.82 -7.65
N LEU A 274 -10.00 -26.97 -6.70
CA LEU A 274 -9.78 -27.21 -5.27
C LEU A 274 -10.53 -28.46 -4.77
N ARG A 275 -11.74 -28.70 -5.31
CA ARG A 275 -12.56 -29.87 -5.00
C ARG A 275 -11.93 -31.16 -5.53
N VAL A 276 -11.55 -31.19 -6.81
CA VAL A 276 -10.94 -32.36 -7.45
C VAL A 276 -9.64 -32.76 -6.77
N ASN A 277 -8.80 -31.79 -6.42
CA ASN A 277 -7.52 -32.03 -5.77
C ASN A 277 -7.63 -32.17 -4.24
N GLN A 278 -8.85 -32.18 -3.69
CA GLN A 278 -9.13 -32.33 -2.25
C GLN A 278 -8.35 -31.34 -1.35
N LEU A 279 -7.98 -30.18 -1.89
CA LEU A 279 -7.18 -29.17 -1.20
C LEU A 279 -8.04 -28.36 -0.23
N ILE A 280 -9.21 -27.94 -0.72
CA ILE A 280 -10.23 -27.23 0.05
C ILE A 280 -11.58 -27.80 -0.38
N ASN A 281 -12.32 -28.35 0.58
CA ASN A 281 -13.69 -28.78 0.32
C ASN A 281 -14.61 -27.56 0.35
N PHE A 282 -14.68 -26.84 -0.77
CA PHE A 282 -15.67 -25.80 -1.00
C PHE A 282 -16.99 -26.47 -1.39
N SER A 283 -17.76 -26.88 -0.38
CA SER A 283 -19.20 -26.99 -0.59
C SER A 283 -19.71 -25.56 -0.70
N ASN A 284 -20.60 -25.26 -1.65
CA ASN A 284 -21.46 -24.06 -1.59
C ASN A 284 -22.14 -24.11 -0.20
N ARG A 285 -21.50 -23.57 0.82
CA ARG A 285 -21.85 -23.82 2.22
C ARG A 285 -23.13 -23.06 2.50
N ALA A 286 -24.29 -23.57 2.11
CA ALA A 286 -25.59 -23.10 2.58
C ALA A 286 -25.81 -21.56 2.59
N LEU A 287 -25.10 -20.82 1.72
CA LEU A 287 -25.13 -19.35 1.60
C LEU A 287 -25.84 -18.99 0.28
N ALA A 288 -26.97 -19.65 0.01
CA ALA A 288 -27.91 -19.06 -0.92
C ALA A 288 -28.38 -17.76 -0.26
N ASN A 289 -28.21 -16.62 -0.95
CA ASN A 289 -28.84 -15.38 -0.51
C ASN A 289 -30.31 -15.68 -0.24
N SER A 290 -30.82 -15.27 0.93
CA SER A 290 -32.26 -15.20 1.07
C SER A 290 -32.77 -14.29 -0.04
N PRO A 291 -33.88 -14.59 -0.74
CA PRO A 291 -34.43 -13.67 -1.74
C PRO A 291 -34.79 -12.28 -1.17
N LEU A 292 -34.74 -12.11 0.16
CA LEU A 292 -34.92 -10.86 0.89
C LEU A 292 -33.61 -10.10 1.17
N ASP A 293 -32.44 -10.72 1.00
CA ASP A 293 -31.16 -10.06 1.23
C ASP A 293 -30.86 -9.10 0.06
N PRO A 294 -30.36 -7.87 0.34
CA PRO A 294 -30.00 -6.95 -0.72
C PRO A 294 -28.89 -7.54 -1.59
N SER A 295 -28.91 -7.24 -2.88
CA SER A 295 -27.78 -7.59 -3.76
C SER A 295 -26.53 -6.77 -3.40
N LEU A 296 -25.35 -7.20 -3.85
CA LEU A 296 -24.11 -6.46 -3.59
C LEU A 296 -24.16 -5.03 -4.12
N ASP A 297 -24.75 -4.80 -5.30
CA ASP A 297 -24.92 -3.46 -5.88
C ASP A 297 -25.83 -2.59 -5.02
N GLN A 298 -26.97 -3.12 -4.56
CA GLN A 298 -27.87 -2.41 -3.65
C GLN A 298 -27.18 -2.06 -2.33
N TRP A 299 -26.45 -3.01 -1.76
CA TRP A 299 -25.70 -2.78 -0.53
C TRP A 299 -24.60 -1.71 -0.71
N LEU A 300 -23.89 -1.71 -1.84
CA LEU A 300 -22.81 -0.75 -2.10
C LEU A 300 -23.30 0.70 -2.23
N VAL A 301 -24.49 0.91 -2.81
CA VAL A 301 -25.06 2.26 -3.00
C VAL A 301 -25.84 2.76 -1.78
N ASP A 302 -26.20 1.86 -0.87
CA ASP A 302 -26.85 2.19 0.39
C ASP A 302 -25.86 2.86 1.37
N LEU A 303 -25.81 4.18 1.36
CA LEU A 303 -24.98 5.00 2.25
C LEU A 303 -25.70 5.26 3.57
N ASP A 304 -25.55 4.33 4.52
CA ASP A 304 -26.09 4.36 5.89
C ASP A 304 -25.91 5.74 6.58
N PRO A 305 -26.94 6.27 7.28
CA PRO A 305 -26.83 7.46 8.13
C PRO A 305 -25.60 7.50 9.07
N GLU A 306 -25.13 6.36 9.56
CA GLU A 306 -23.93 6.26 10.40
C GLU A 306 -22.66 6.70 9.65
N ILE A 307 -22.57 6.39 8.34
CA ILE A 307 -21.46 6.86 7.47
C ILE A 307 -21.48 8.38 7.41
N HIS A 308 -22.68 8.96 7.25
CA HIS A 308 -22.87 10.41 7.21
C HIS A 308 -22.41 11.05 8.51
N ALA A 309 -22.93 10.57 9.65
CA ALA A 309 -22.66 11.13 10.97
C ALA A 309 -21.15 11.14 11.26
N ARG A 310 -20.46 10.03 11.01
CA ARG A 310 -19.03 9.88 11.29
C ARG A 310 -18.12 10.71 10.38
N LEU A 311 -18.41 10.79 9.08
CA LEU A 311 -17.64 11.66 8.18
C LEU A 311 -17.84 13.14 8.53
N CYS A 312 -19.07 13.52 8.91
CA CYS A 312 -19.39 14.87 9.35
C CYS A 312 -18.64 15.22 10.64
N ALA A 313 -18.70 14.34 11.65
CA ALA A 313 -17.98 14.49 12.91
C ALA A 313 -16.46 14.62 12.67
N TRP A 314 -15.89 13.76 11.83
CA TRP A 314 -14.47 13.84 11.49
C TRP A 314 -14.12 15.18 10.83
N LEU A 315 -14.92 15.67 9.87
CA LEU A 315 -14.68 16.97 9.23
C LEU A 315 -14.79 18.15 10.21
N ILE A 316 -15.73 18.11 11.16
CA ILE A 316 -15.89 19.12 12.20
C ILE A 316 -14.69 19.10 13.16
N GLU A 317 -14.28 17.92 13.63
CA GLU A 317 -13.12 17.75 14.51
C GLU A 317 -11.82 18.24 13.86
N GLN A 318 -11.66 18.04 12.55
CA GLN A 318 -10.52 18.57 11.79
C GLN A 318 -10.64 20.08 11.49
N GLY A 319 -11.75 20.73 11.86
CA GLY A 319 -12.00 22.15 11.62
C GLY A 319 -12.26 22.51 10.15
N HIS A 320 -12.66 21.53 9.33
CA HIS A 320 -12.92 21.74 7.90
C HIS A 320 -14.31 22.31 7.61
N ILE A 321 -15.28 22.06 8.50
CA ILE A 321 -16.66 22.57 8.43
C ILE A 321 -17.17 22.83 9.85
N THR A 322 -18.22 23.65 9.99
CA THR A 322 -18.94 23.86 11.26
C THR A 322 -20.24 23.07 11.34
N SER A 323 -20.89 22.85 10.20
CA SER A 323 -22.08 22.02 10.03
C SER A 323 -22.14 21.49 8.60
N TRP A 324 -23.02 20.53 8.35
CA TRP A 324 -23.27 19.98 7.01
C TRP A 324 -24.77 19.80 6.78
N HIS A 325 -25.26 20.22 5.60
CA HIS A 325 -26.66 20.10 5.19
C HIS A 325 -26.82 19.41 3.81
N GLY A 326 -25.71 18.96 3.21
CA GLY A 326 -25.72 18.25 1.93
C GLY A 326 -25.98 16.75 2.09
N SER A 327 -26.05 16.04 0.98
CA SER A 327 -26.19 14.58 0.99
C SER A 327 -24.91 13.87 1.47
N THR A 328 -25.02 12.59 1.82
CA THR A 328 -23.85 11.74 2.16
C THR A 328 -22.87 11.64 0.98
N SER A 329 -23.39 11.57 -0.24
CA SER A 329 -22.57 11.62 -1.47
C SER A 329 -21.70 12.88 -1.52
N GLN A 330 -22.31 14.06 -1.34
CA GLN A 330 -21.57 15.32 -1.32
C GLN A 330 -20.57 15.39 -0.15
N LEU A 331 -20.90 14.80 1.00
CA LEU A 331 -20.02 14.73 2.17
C LEU A 331 -18.77 13.87 1.91
N ILE A 332 -18.91 12.77 1.18
CA ILE A 332 -17.78 11.93 0.74
C ILE A 332 -16.81 12.75 -0.12
N HIS A 333 -17.31 13.50 -1.09
CA HIS A 333 -16.48 14.40 -1.90
C HIS A 333 -15.84 15.50 -1.06
N ARG A 334 -16.60 16.13 -0.17
CA ARG A 334 -16.08 17.16 0.75
C ARG A 334 -14.94 16.63 1.61
N THR A 335 -15.05 15.38 2.08
CA THR A 335 -14.02 14.66 2.83
C THR A 335 -12.77 14.48 1.98
N PHE A 336 -12.91 13.99 0.75
CA PHE A 336 -11.78 13.84 -0.16
C PHE A 336 -11.06 15.17 -0.42
N TYR A 337 -11.80 16.25 -0.73
CA TYR A 337 -11.22 17.57 -0.97
C TYR A 337 -10.58 18.18 0.27
N ALA A 338 -11.12 17.94 1.47
CA ALA A 338 -10.49 18.35 2.73
C ALA A 338 -9.09 17.74 2.88
N ILE A 339 -8.98 16.44 2.60
CA ILE A 339 -7.72 15.70 2.67
C ILE A 339 -6.75 16.21 1.59
N LEU A 340 -7.21 16.43 0.37
CA LEU A 340 -6.40 16.96 -0.73
C LEU A 340 -5.83 18.34 -0.39
N GLN A 341 -6.68 19.26 0.06
CA GLN A 341 -6.28 20.60 0.48
C GLN A 341 -5.21 20.52 1.58
N THR A 342 -5.40 19.62 2.54
CA THR A 342 -4.45 19.41 3.64
C THR A 342 -3.13 18.80 3.15
N ASP A 343 -3.13 17.86 2.19
CA ASP A 343 -1.90 17.30 1.61
C ASP A 343 -1.10 18.37 0.85
N LEU A 344 -1.77 19.18 0.04
CA LEU A 344 -1.14 20.27 -0.72
C LEU A 344 -0.52 21.32 0.20
N LEU A 345 -1.26 21.75 1.24
CA LEU A 345 -0.75 22.69 2.24
C LEU A 345 0.45 22.12 3.00
N ASN A 346 0.42 20.84 3.40
CA ASN A 346 1.55 20.18 4.04
C ASN A 346 2.78 20.08 3.13
N THR A 347 2.57 19.78 1.84
CA THR A 347 3.65 19.67 0.85
C THR A 347 4.33 21.02 0.65
N ASN A 348 3.54 22.08 0.46
CA ASN A 348 4.04 23.45 0.33
C ASN A 348 4.76 23.90 1.61
N SER A 349 4.20 23.61 2.78
CA SER A 349 4.82 23.94 4.07
C SER A 349 6.15 23.22 4.27
N SER A 350 6.26 21.97 3.82
CA SER A 350 7.52 21.22 3.85
C SER A 350 8.56 21.82 2.90
N LEU A 351 8.17 22.28 1.71
CA LEU A 351 9.06 22.97 0.78
C LEU A 351 9.56 24.29 1.36
N LEU A 352 8.65 25.13 1.86
CA LEU A 352 8.99 26.39 2.52
C LEU A 352 9.96 26.18 3.69
N ARG A 353 9.72 25.16 4.53
CA ARG A 353 10.63 24.77 5.61
C ARG A 353 12.02 24.37 5.09
N LYS A 354 12.10 23.57 4.02
CA LYS A 354 13.38 23.16 3.41
C LYS A 354 14.13 24.36 2.86
N SER A 355 13.45 25.24 2.12
CA SER A 355 14.03 26.48 1.59
C SER A 355 14.54 27.39 2.70
N ALA A 356 13.78 27.53 3.80
CA ALA A 356 14.21 28.33 4.95
C ALA A 356 15.49 27.80 5.60
N LEU A 357 15.63 26.47 5.73
CA LEU A 357 16.84 25.84 6.27
C LEU A 357 18.02 26.00 5.30
N SER A 358 17.82 25.79 3.99
CA SER A 358 18.86 25.94 2.99
C SER A 358 19.38 27.39 2.87
N LEU A 359 18.48 28.38 2.92
CA LEU A 359 18.85 29.81 2.92
C LEU A 359 19.73 30.20 4.12
N ARG A 360 19.64 29.46 5.21
CA ARG A 360 20.49 29.68 6.39
C ARG A 360 21.84 28.97 6.26
N ASP A 361 21.86 27.77 5.71
CA ASP A 361 23.09 26.98 5.56
C ASP A 361 24.03 27.60 4.51
N HIS A 362 23.50 28.30 3.49
CA HIS A 362 24.27 29.09 2.54
C HIS A 362 24.47 30.53 3.06
N SER A 363 25.52 30.73 3.85
CA SER A 363 25.97 31.99 4.45
C SER A 363 25.93 33.19 3.48
N ALA A 364 24.80 33.91 3.49
CA ALA A 364 24.50 35.27 2.98
C ALA A 364 22.98 35.55 2.97
N GLY A 365 22.13 34.56 3.29
CA GLY A 365 20.67 34.73 3.35
C GLY A 365 20.20 35.57 4.54
N ASN A 366 19.39 36.59 4.28
CA ASN A 366 18.77 37.44 5.29
C ASN A 366 17.94 36.58 6.26
N VAL A 367 18.28 36.59 7.56
CA VAL A 367 17.55 35.87 8.62
C VAL A 367 16.05 36.16 8.57
N SER A 368 15.68 37.38 8.16
CA SER A 368 14.31 37.81 7.94
C SER A 368 13.57 36.96 6.90
N ASP A 369 14.21 36.57 5.81
CA ASP A 369 13.58 35.81 4.72
C ASP A 369 13.41 34.33 5.11
N SER A 370 14.41 33.76 5.78
CA SER A 370 14.30 32.42 6.37
C SER A 370 13.16 32.35 7.40
N MET A 371 13.01 33.40 8.22
CA MET A 371 11.91 33.54 9.18
C MET A 371 10.55 33.67 8.50
N ALA A 372 10.43 34.53 7.48
CA ALA A 372 9.18 34.71 6.74
C ALA A 372 8.73 33.39 6.10
N LEU A 373 9.65 32.61 5.52
CA LEU A 373 9.35 31.30 4.95
C LEU A 373 8.94 30.26 6.00
N LEU A 374 9.57 30.26 7.18
CA LEU A 374 9.15 29.37 8.27
C LEU A 374 7.79 29.75 8.86
N GLU A 375 7.46 31.04 8.92
CA GLU A 375 6.15 31.52 9.33
C GLU A 375 5.07 31.12 8.33
N LEU A 376 5.31 31.30 7.02
CA LEU A 376 4.41 30.81 5.97
C LEU A 376 4.26 29.28 6.02
N ALA A 377 5.34 28.54 6.27
CA ALA A 377 5.29 27.10 6.46
C ALA A 377 4.44 26.74 7.69
N ARG A 378 4.57 27.47 8.78
CA ARG A 378 3.78 27.28 10.00
C ARG A 378 2.30 27.56 9.75
N MET A 379 1.96 28.60 9.00
CA MET A 379 0.56 28.90 8.64
C MET A 379 -0.09 27.76 7.84
N GLY A 380 0.64 27.14 6.90
CA GLY A 380 0.13 26.01 6.14
C GLY A 380 0.15 24.67 6.89
N SER A 381 0.88 24.55 8.00
CA SER A 381 1.00 23.32 8.79
C SER A 381 1.31 23.60 10.27
N PRO A 382 0.37 24.19 11.02
CA PRO A 382 0.62 24.77 12.35
C PRO A 382 1.09 23.75 13.39
N PHE A 383 0.71 22.49 13.23
CA PHE A 383 1.05 21.41 14.16
C PHE A 383 2.27 20.58 13.75
N SER A 384 2.95 20.93 12.65
CA SER A 384 4.10 20.15 12.14
C SER A 384 5.29 20.16 13.11
N ARG A 385 5.61 18.99 13.67
CA ARG A 385 6.80 18.80 14.53
C ARG A 385 8.09 19.20 13.82
N LYS A 386 8.21 18.92 12.52
CA LYS A 386 9.40 19.26 11.72
C LYS A 386 9.58 20.77 11.56
N ILE A 387 8.48 21.52 11.45
CA ILE A 387 8.53 22.99 11.39
C ILE A 387 8.91 23.56 12.76
N LYS A 388 8.31 23.06 13.84
CA LYS A 388 8.71 23.43 15.21
C LYS A 388 10.19 23.15 15.49
N GLN A 389 10.71 22.00 15.03
CA GLN A 389 12.14 21.67 15.11
C GLN A 389 13.00 22.59 14.25
N ALA A 390 12.52 23.04 13.09
CA ALA A 390 13.25 23.99 12.25
C ALA A 390 13.42 25.35 12.97
N PHE A 391 12.35 25.89 13.57
CA PHE A 391 12.43 27.06 14.45
C PHE A 391 13.51 26.90 15.53
N LYS A 392 13.51 25.76 16.25
CA LYS A 392 14.54 25.44 17.27
C LYS A 392 15.95 25.33 16.71
N LYS A 393 16.14 24.62 15.58
CA LYS A 393 17.46 24.48 14.92
C LYS A 393 18.00 25.84 14.51
N LEU A 394 17.10 26.73 14.11
CA LEU A 394 17.41 28.11 13.81
C LEU A 394 17.67 28.98 15.07
N HIS A 395 17.67 28.43 16.29
CA HIS A 395 17.82 29.20 17.55
C HIS A 395 16.74 30.31 17.68
N LEU A 396 15.57 30.09 17.08
CA LEU A 396 14.49 31.06 17.01
C LEU A 396 13.26 30.41 17.62
N GLU A 397 12.98 30.70 18.90
CA GLU A 397 11.69 30.29 19.47
C GLU A 397 10.58 31.22 18.93
N PRO A 398 9.44 30.68 18.48
CA PRO A 398 8.30 31.51 18.13
C PRO A 398 7.74 32.18 19.39
N GLU A 399 7.60 33.52 19.38
CA GLU A 399 7.11 34.39 20.47
C GLU A 399 5.68 34.11 21.01
N VAL A 400 5.07 32.98 20.67
CA VAL A 400 3.65 32.71 20.94
C VAL A 400 3.37 32.32 22.41
N ASN A 401 4.38 32.01 23.23
CA ASN A 401 4.17 31.56 24.61
C ASN A 401 4.20 32.66 25.70
N ARG A 402 4.43 33.95 25.39
CA ARG A 402 4.49 35.01 26.44
C ARG A 402 3.18 35.77 26.70
N ARG A 403 2.11 35.56 25.92
CA ARG A 403 0.84 36.31 26.10
C ARG A 403 -0.16 35.74 27.13
N ARG A 404 0.24 34.79 27.98
CA ARG A 404 -0.61 34.27 29.08
C ARG A 404 -0.27 34.80 30.48
N ALA A 405 0.74 35.67 30.63
CA ALA A 405 1.24 36.09 31.95
C ALA A 405 1.15 37.60 32.26
N ALA A 406 0.42 38.40 31.48
CA ALA A 406 0.29 39.84 31.77
C ALA A 406 -1.16 40.30 31.66
N THR A 407 -1.93 40.07 32.72
CA THR A 407 -3.18 40.78 33.00
C THR A 407 -2.93 41.77 34.14
N ALA A 408 -2.75 43.05 33.80
CA ALA A 408 -3.07 44.21 34.65
C ALA A 408 -3.15 45.49 33.77
N PRO A 409 -3.98 46.50 34.09
CA PRO A 409 -4.41 47.52 33.13
C PRO A 409 -3.79 48.92 33.33
N GLY A 410 -3.67 49.66 32.22
CA GLY A 410 -3.64 51.15 32.17
C GLY A 410 -2.29 51.81 31.82
N PRO A 411 -2.28 53.10 31.40
CA PRO A 411 -2.87 53.57 30.14
C PRO A 411 -1.89 54.44 29.29
N SER A 412 -2.30 54.70 28.04
CA SER A 412 -1.84 55.75 27.12
C SER A 412 -0.48 55.60 26.42
N GLY A 413 -0.47 55.89 25.11
CA GLY A 413 0.75 56.07 24.31
C GLY A 413 0.65 55.44 22.92
N ALA A 414 0.38 56.26 21.91
CA ALA A 414 0.25 55.88 20.50
C ALA A 414 1.55 55.36 19.86
N CYS A 415 1.44 54.29 19.05
CA CYS A 415 2.27 53.88 17.88
C CYS A 415 2.03 52.37 17.66
N SER A 416 1.90 51.79 16.47
CA SER A 416 2.19 52.21 15.10
C SER A 416 1.51 51.21 14.15
N ALA A 417 0.75 51.71 13.18
CA ALA A 417 0.19 50.94 12.08
C ALA A 417 1.22 50.79 10.95
N THR A 418 2.05 49.75 10.95
CA THR A 418 3.01 49.50 9.86
C THR A 418 3.37 48.02 9.69
N TRP A 419 2.39 47.18 9.31
CA TRP A 419 2.69 45.85 8.73
C TRP A 419 1.89 45.53 7.47
N TRP A 420 0.73 46.17 7.27
CA TRP A 420 -0.13 45.92 6.10
C TRP A 420 0.23 46.71 4.83
N SER A 421 1.03 47.77 4.92
CA SER A 421 1.31 48.66 3.77
C SER A 421 2.47 48.22 2.86
N ARG A 422 3.21 47.16 3.21
CA ARG A 422 4.33 46.65 2.39
C ARG A 422 3.97 45.44 1.50
N ALA A 423 2.94 44.66 1.84
CA ALA A 423 2.55 43.48 1.06
C ALA A 423 1.76 43.84 -0.22
N SER A 424 1.03 44.95 -0.24
CA SER A 424 0.22 45.40 -1.38
C SER A 424 1.02 46.07 -2.51
N ARG A 425 2.29 46.44 -2.27
CA ARG A 425 3.15 47.12 -3.25
C ARG A 425 3.92 46.17 -4.16
N TRP A 426 4.02 44.88 -3.80
CA TRP A 426 4.71 43.85 -4.59
C TRP A 426 3.81 43.24 -5.69
N TRP A 427 2.49 43.25 -5.50
CA TRP A 427 1.54 42.65 -6.44
C TRP A 427 1.12 43.55 -7.63
N ARG A 428 1.33 44.88 -7.57
CA ARG A 428 0.92 45.82 -8.63
C ARG A 428 1.98 46.13 -9.69
N LYS A 429 3.16 45.49 -9.69
CA LYS A 429 4.27 45.81 -10.61
C LYS A 429 4.59 44.77 -11.69
N ARG A 430 3.73 43.77 -11.93
CA ARG A 430 3.94 42.78 -13.01
C ARG A 430 2.80 42.59 -14.03
N CYS A 431 1.80 43.47 -14.03
CA CYS A 431 0.82 43.57 -15.12
C CYS A 431 0.99 44.91 -15.82
N CYS A 432 2.02 45.03 -16.66
CA CYS A 432 2.15 46.00 -17.76
C CYS A 432 3.56 45.87 -18.35
N THR A 433 3.75 44.98 -19.33
CA THR A 433 4.58 45.19 -20.54
C THR A 433 4.66 43.87 -21.33
N ARG A 434 3.73 43.69 -22.27
CA ARG A 434 3.97 43.27 -23.66
C ARG A 434 2.62 43.31 -24.38
N CYS A 435 2.46 44.34 -25.22
CA CYS A 435 1.69 44.23 -26.45
C CYS A 435 2.34 43.17 -27.34
#